data_AF-A0A0F6HBU2-F1
#
_entry.id   AF-A0A0F6HBU2-F1
#
_cell.length_a   1.000
_cell.length_b   1.000
_cell.length_c   1.000
_cell.angle_alpha   90.00
_cell.angle_beta   90.00
_cell.angle_gamma   90.00
#
_symmetry.space_group_name_H-M   'P 1'
#
loop_
_entity.id
_entity.type
_entity.pdbx_description
1 polymer ?
#
loop_
_entity_poly.entity_id
_entity_poly.type
_entity_poly.pdbx_seq_one_letter_code
_entity_poly.pdbx_strand_id
1 'polypeptide(L)'
;MLALLYLADQTSGNCVTLSKADGNGDGIPTYTATGTTRPKGACSNAYNVQVIVNNPEAVVASVQASYQAAKVKTDAAGSNCAVVSTYLQSQSNNATTLKVQQSLATNTCLVSGTGWNLTPLTFGGFFSVDPAYLGKTVYACSSEKAKENLLVGLNINSYSTIAGSVATDMATNLAYQQKLTAVSASNFKWTADAAAKGRLINVTELTTVGKSGATIVAFNSIQNAAIAAVGAGNVAGALAAASCAKDLLAKEPEEVQKIAFALYDPANNFKGAVTGGPGALVDSTITTAQAQSVTEVLFSSLTCQYGDFDEEATGNKQTVGTEANVKINGTCPATYPKY
;
A
#
# COMPACT_ATOMS: atom_id res chain seq x y z
N MET A 1 22.67 -8.39 12.17
CA MET A 1 22.19 -9.14 13.35
C MET A 1 21.65 -8.24 14.47
N LEU A 2 21.97 -6.94 14.53
CA LEU A 2 21.31 -5.99 15.44
C LEU A 2 19.89 -5.55 15.00
N ALA A 3 19.57 -5.61 13.70
CA ALA A 3 18.26 -5.24 13.19
C ALA A 3 17.14 -6.21 13.59
N LEU A 4 17.43 -7.51 13.74
CA LEU A 4 16.41 -8.51 14.10
C LEU A 4 15.99 -8.48 15.57
N LEU A 5 16.84 -7.98 16.48
CA LEU A 5 16.50 -7.89 17.91
C LEU A 5 15.60 -6.68 18.22
N TYR A 6 15.68 -5.61 17.41
CA TYR A 6 14.80 -4.44 17.52
C TYR A 6 13.40 -4.69 16.95
N LEU A 7 13.23 -5.69 16.06
CA LEU A 7 11.92 -6.08 15.53
C LEU A 7 11.07 -6.83 16.55
N ALA A 8 11.65 -7.66 17.43
CA ALA A 8 10.88 -8.53 18.32
C ALA A 8 10.03 -7.79 19.39
N ASP A 9 10.42 -6.59 19.78
CA ASP A 9 9.68 -5.74 20.75
C ASP A 9 8.61 -4.84 20.07
N GLN A 10 8.63 -4.78 18.73
CA GLN A 10 7.79 -3.86 17.93
C GLN A 10 6.66 -4.58 17.18
N THR A 11 6.61 -5.92 17.17
CA THR A 11 5.82 -6.74 16.23
C THR A 11 4.36 -7.00 16.61
N SER A 12 3.88 -6.51 17.74
CA SER A 12 2.50 -6.78 18.22
C SER A 12 1.51 -5.62 18.05
N GLY A 13 1.95 -4.47 17.53
CA GLY A 13 1.09 -3.29 17.38
C GLY A 13 0.25 -3.31 16.10
N ASN A 14 -0.99 -2.85 16.19
CA ASN A 14 -1.70 -2.26 15.07
C ASN A 14 -1.84 -0.76 15.35
N CYS A 15 -1.74 0.07 14.31
CA CYS A 15 -1.89 1.51 14.46
C CYS A 15 -3.25 1.93 13.92
N VAL A 16 -3.93 2.82 14.65
CA VAL A 16 -5.20 3.40 14.22
C VAL A 16 -5.04 4.88 13.97
N THR A 17 -5.42 5.31 12.76
CA THR A 17 -5.54 6.72 12.40
C THR A 17 -6.97 7.16 12.69
N LEU A 18 -7.15 8.31 13.33
CA LEU A 18 -8.46 8.97 13.46
C LEU A 18 -8.55 10.17 12.54
N SER A 19 -9.55 10.19 11.67
CA SER A 19 -9.91 11.37 10.85
C SER A 19 -11.29 11.87 11.23
N LYS A 20 -11.45 13.19 11.39
CA LYS A 20 -12.75 13.83 11.62
C LYS A 20 -13.41 14.08 10.25
N ALA A 21 -14.69 13.74 10.13
CA ALA A 21 -15.53 14.05 8.99
C ALA A 21 -16.86 14.66 9.48
N ASP A 22 -17.43 15.56 8.70
CA ASP A 22 -18.79 16.08 8.83
C ASP A 22 -19.66 15.54 7.67
N GLY A 23 -19.57 14.23 7.44
CA GLY A 23 -20.06 13.59 6.21
C GLY A 23 -21.56 13.74 5.93
N ASN A 24 -22.37 14.14 6.91
CA ASN A 24 -23.83 14.23 6.79
C ASN A 24 -24.38 15.65 6.94
N GLY A 25 -23.54 16.66 7.22
CA GLY A 25 -23.96 18.06 7.35
C GLY A 25 -24.88 18.39 8.54
N ASP A 26 -25.06 17.46 9.48
CA ASP A 26 -25.91 17.59 10.68
C ASP A 26 -25.25 18.38 11.83
N GLY A 27 -23.98 18.76 11.68
CA GLY A 27 -23.20 19.48 12.68
C GLY A 27 -22.66 18.60 13.81
N ILE A 28 -22.85 17.28 13.76
CA ILE A 28 -22.33 16.34 14.73
C ILE A 28 -21.04 15.70 14.17
N PRO A 29 -19.92 15.77 14.91
CA PRO A 29 -18.66 15.26 14.38
C PRO A 29 -18.65 13.73 14.35
N THR A 30 -18.51 13.17 13.16
CA THR A 30 -18.21 11.75 12.94
C THR A 30 -16.70 11.58 12.82
N TYR A 31 -16.14 10.52 13.38
CA TYR A 31 -14.73 10.18 13.21
C TYR A 31 -14.60 8.82 12.52
N THR A 32 -13.75 8.73 11.52
CA THR A 32 -13.39 7.45 10.90
C THR A 32 -12.07 6.97 11.50
N ALA A 33 -12.08 5.75 12.01
CA ALA A 33 -10.90 5.06 12.48
C ALA A 33 -10.43 4.08 11.42
N THR A 34 -9.18 4.21 10.98
CA THR A 34 -8.57 3.28 10.02
C THR A 34 -7.43 2.55 10.70
N GLY A 35 -7.59 1.23 10.82
CA GLY A 35 -6.63 0.32 11.41
C GLY A 35 -5.76 -0.32 10.36
N THR A 36 -4.45 -0.27 10.59
CA THR A 36 -3.45 -0.88 9.72
C THR A 36 -2.42 -1.62 10.56
N THR A 37 -1.85 -2.66 9.98
CA THR A 37 -0.75 -3.39 10.59
C THR A 37 0.54 -2.62 10.40
N ARG A 38 1.16 -2.22 11.50
CA ARG A 38 2.44 -1.51 11.51
C ARG A 38 3.16 -1.83 12.82
N PRO A 39 4.50 -1.93 12.83
CA PRO A 39 5.23 -2.07 14.08
C PRO A 39 4.84 -0.97 15.07
N LYS A 40 4.72 -1.28 16.36
CA LYS A 40 4.17 -0.36 17.38
C LYS A 40 4.91 0.99 17.46
N GLY A 41 6.24 0.99 17.37
CA GLY A 41 7.02 2.24 17.31
C GLY A 41 6.91 2.98 15.97
N ALA A 42 6.39 2.32 14.93
CA ALA A 42 6.08 2.88 13.63
C ALA A 42 4.69 3.53 13.53
N CYS A 43 3.95 3.63 14.64
CA CYS A 43 2.70 4.39 14.65
C CYS A 43 2.93 5.91 14.54
N SER A 44 4.13 6.41 14.84
CA SER A 44 4.47 7.81 14.56
C SER A 44 4.85 8.00 13.09
N ASN A 45 4.33 9.04 12.45
CA ASN A 45 4.71 9.43 11.09
C ASN A 45 6.19 9.87 10.97
N ALA A 46 6.86 10.15 12.09
CA ALA A 46 8.30 10.45 12.11
C ALA A 46 9.18 9.17 12.16
N TYR A 47 8.59 8.00 12.42
CA TYR A 47 9.35 6.76 12.48
C TYR A 47 9.89 6.38 11.10
N ASN A 48 11.17 6.00 11.03
CA ASN A 48 11.88 5.67 9.79
C ASN A 48 11.85 6.79 8.74
N VAL A 49 11.89 8.06 9.16
CA VAL A 49 12.08 9.19 8.25
C VAL A 49 13.57 9.45 8.02
N GLN A 50 13.94 9.60 6.75
CA GLN A 50 15.24 10.08 6.33
C GLN A 50 15.08 11.40 5.61
N VAL A 51 16.00 12.32 5.82
CA VAL A 51 15.99 13.62 5.13
C VAL A 51 17.30 13.83 4.38
N ILE A 52 17.20 14.25 3.12
CA ILE A 52 18.29 14.75 2.28
C ILE A 52 18.13 16.26 2.23
N VAL A 53 19.10 17.01 2.78
CA VAL A 53 18.99 18.47 2.89
C VAL A 53 19.91 19.13 1.86
N ASN A 54 19.33 20.02 1.05
CA ASN A 54 20.04 20.88 0.09
C ASN A 54 21.10 20.13 -0.76
N ASN A 55 20.76 18.91 -1.18
CA ASN A 55 21.66 18.03 -1.95
C ASN A 55 20.88 17.36 -3.09
N PRO A 56 20.63 18.09 -4.19
CA PRO A 56 19.85 17.57 -5.31
C PRO A 56 20.53 16.40 -6.03
N GLU A 57 21.86 16.30 -6.00
CA GLU A 57 22.61 15.16 -6.55
C GLU A 57 22.31 13.87 -5.78
N ALA A 58 22.29 13.93 -4.43
CA ALA A 58 21.92 12.78 -3.61
C ALA A 58 20.47 12.37 -3.81
N VAL A 59 19.56 13.33 -4.04
CA VAL A 59 18.16 13.03 -4.41
C VAL A 59 18.11 12.26 -5.73
N VAL A 60 18.78 12.74 -6.78
CA VAL A 60 18.81 12.04 -8.07
C VAL A 60 19.40 10.65 -7.94
N ALA A 61 20.54 10.50 -7.24
CA ALA A 61 21.18 9.21 -7.03
C ALA A 61 20.25 8.21 -6.32
N SER A 62 19.52 8.66 -5.30
CA SER A 62 18.58 7.82 -4.55
C SER A 62 17.37 7.40 -5.38
N VAL A 63 16.84 8.31 -6.19
CA VAL A 63 15.74 8.02 -7.13
C VAL A 63 16.20 7.00 -8.18
N GLN A 64 17.39 7.19 -8.75
CA GLN A 64 17.99 6.27 -9.71
C GLN A 64 18.22 4.89 -9.10
N ALA A 65 18.76 4.82 -7.88
CA ALA A 65 18.96 3.57 -7.16
C ALA A 65 17.65 2.81 -6.94
N SER A 66 16.58 3.54 -6.57
CA SER A 66 15.26 2.96 -6.36
C SER A 66 14.68 2.33 -7.63
N TYR A 67 14.68 3.08 -8.74
CA TYR A 67 14.16 2.57 -10.02
C TYR A 67 15.06 1.50 -10.63
N GLN A 68 16.38 1.57 -10.42
CA GLN A 68 17.30 0.53 -10.85
C GLN A 68 17.06 -0.78 -10.10
N ALA A 69 16.79 -0.75 -8.80
CA ALA A 69 16.45 -1.95 -8.03
C ALA A 69 15.18 -2.63 -8.57
N ALA A 70 14.13 -1.85 -8.89
CA ALA A 70 12.91 -2.36 -9.52
C ALA A 70 13.17 -2.88 -10.94
N LYS A 71 14.00 -2.19 -11.73
CA LYS A 71 14.36 -2.60 -13.08
C LYS A 71 15.05 -3.96 -13.09
N VAL A 72 16.01 -4.18 -12.18
CA VAL A 72 16.70 -5.48 -12.04
C VAL A 72 15.70 -6.62 -11.81
N LYS A 73 14.62 -6.38 -11.05
CA LYS A 73 13.54 -7.36 -10.87
C LYS A 73 12.80 -7.65 -12.17
N THR A 74 12.45 -6.62 -12.94
CA THR A 74 11.81 -6.81 -14.25
C THR A 74 12.69 -7.50 -15.28
N ASP A 75 14.00 -7.21 -15.30
CA ASP A 75 14.95 -7.87 -16.19
C ASP A 75 15.08 -9.36 -15.87
N ALA A 76 15.06 -9.72 -14.59
CA ALA A 76 15.14 -11.11 -14.12
C ALA A 76 13.82 -11.90 -14.29
N ALA A 77 12.68 -11.21 -14.40
CA ALA A 77 11.36 -11.83 -14.51
C ALA A 77 11.11 -12.47 -15.89
N GLY A 78 11.54 -11.82 -16.97
CA GLY A 78 11.46 -12.36 -18.33
C GLY A 78 11.09 -11.34 -19.40
N SER A 79 10.90 -11.80 -20.64
CA SER A 79 10.67 -10.95 -21.81
C SER A 79 9.35 -10.17 -21.78
N ASN A 80 8.32 -10.69 -21.11
CA ASN A 80 7.04 -9.97 -20.94
C ASN A 80 7.22 -8.66 -20.15
N CYS A 81 8.28 -8.55 -19.35
CA CYS A 81 8.59 -7.37 -18.56
C CYS A 81 9.45 -6.32 -19.29
N ALA A 82 9.78 -6.51 -20.57
CA ALA A 82 10.67 -5.60 -21.30
C ALA A 82 10.17 -4.14 -21.35
N VAL A 83 8.86 -3.95 -21.55
CA VAL A 83 8.24 -2.61 -21.54
C VAL A 83 8.28 -1.98 -20.15
N VAL A 84 8.05 -2.77 -19.11
CA VAL A 84 8.10 -2.31 -17.71
C VAL A 84 9.53 -1.92 -17.33
N SER A 85 10.52 -2.73 -17.71
CA SER A 85 11.95 -2.44 -17.54
C SER A 85 12.36 -1.13 -18.24
N THR A 86 11.92 -0.95 -19.49
CA THR A 86 12.17 0.28 -20.26
C THR A 86 11.51 1.49 -19.59
N TYR A 87 10.28 1.34 -19.12
CA TYR A 87 9.57 2.39 -18.39
C TYR A 87 10.31 2.77 -17.10
N LEU A 88 10.72 1.80 -16.28
CA LEU A 88 11.49 2.05 -15.05
C LEU A 88 12.82 2.75 -15.33
N GLN A 89 13.52 2.37 -16.42
CA GLN A 89 14.71 3.08 -16.87
C GLN A 89 14.39 4.54 -17.25
N SER A 90 13.27 4.80 -17.92
CA SER A 90 12.85 6.17 -18.24
C SER A 90 12.58 7.00 -16.99
N GLN A 91 11.99 6.41 -15.94
CA GLN A 91 11.76 7.09 -14.66
C GLN A 91 13.08 7.40 -13.95
N SER A 92 14.03 6.45 -13.97
CA SER A 92 15.40 6.66 -13.49
C SER A 92 16.08 7.83 -14.21
N ASN A 93 16.00 7.86 -15.54
CA ASN A 93 16.62 8.90 -16.37
C ASN A 93 15.93 10.27 -16.26
N ASN A 94 14.64 10.29 -15.91
CA ASN A 94 13.87 11.53 -15.78
C ASN A 94 14.29 12.37 -14.57
N ALA A 95 14.87 11.74 -13.55
CA ALA A 95 15.38 12.41 -12.36
C ALA A 95 16.64 13.21 -12.72
N THR A 96 16.57 14.54 -12.60
CA THR A 96 17.70 15.44 -12.89
C THR A 96 17.82 16.48 -11.79
N THR A 97 19.04 16.94 -11.55
CA THR A 97 19.34 17.98 -10.55
C THR A 97 18.47 19.22 -10.76
N LEU A 98 18.28 19.65 -12.00
CA LEU A 98 17.44 20.81 -12.35
C LEU A 98 15.99 20.64 -11.89
N LYS A 99 15.37 19.48 -12.16
CA LYS A 99 13.98 19.22 -11.75
C LYS A 99 13.83 19.14 -10.23
N VAL A 100 14.84 18.59 -9.53
CA VAL A 100 14.86 18.57 -8.07
C VAL A 100 14.97 19.99 -7.51
N GLN A 101 15.91 20.79 -8.02
CA GLN A 101 16.09 22.19 -7.61
C GLN A 101 14.81 23.01 -7.84
N GLN A 102 14.17 22.86 -8.99
CA GLN A 102 12.90 23.52 -9.31
C GLN A 102 11.79 23.12 -8.32
N SER A 103 11.72 21.84 -7.94
CA SER A 103 10.71 21.34 -7.00
C SER A 103 10.93 21.86 -5.58
N LEU A 104 12.19 22.14 -5.19
CA LEU A 104 12.57 22.55 -3.84
C LEU A 104 12.75 24.08 -3.68
N ALA A 105 12.42 24.88 -4.69
CA ALA A 105 12.65 26.32 -4.68
C ALA A 105 11.85 27.08 -3.59
N THR A 106 10.83 26.47 -2.97
CA THR A 106 9.85 27.14 -2.08
C THR A 106 10.00 26.84 -0.59
N ASN A 107 11.22 26.60 -0.10
CA ASN A 107 11.48 26.30 1.33
C ASN A 107 10.66 25.12 1.89
N THR A 108 10.58 24.04 1.11
CA THR A 108 9.71 22.89 1.39
C THR A 108 10.50 21.58 1.51
N CYS A 109 9.83 20.55 2.01
CA CYS A 109 10.30 19.17 1.98
C CYS A 109 9.33 18.32 1.15
N LEU A 110 9.85 17.53 0.23
CA LEU A 110 9.07 16.73 -0.70
C LEU A 110 9.59 15.29 -0.76
N VAL A 111 8.67 14.34 -0.84
CA VAL A 111 8.99 12.92 -1.13
C VAL A 111 9.08 12.66 -2.65
N SER A 112 8.47 13.52 -3.46
CA SER A 112 8.43 13.43 -4.91
C SER A 112 8.24 14.80 -5.54
N GLY A 113 8.54 14.90 -6.83
CA GLY A 113 8.34 16.11 -7.62
C GLY A 113 8.24 15.76 -9.11
N THR A 114 8.35 16.78 -9.95
CA THR A 114 8.20 16.57 -11.41
C THR A 114 9.33 15.69 -11.92
N GLY A 115 9.00 14.46 -12.32
CA GLY A 115 9.94 13.50 -12.89
C GLY A 115 10.91 12.84 -11.89
N TRP A 116 10.62 12.90 -10.58
CA TRP A 116 11.40 12.19 -9.57
C TRP A 116 10.53 11.79 -8.36
N ASN A 117 10.82 10.63 -7.75
CA ASN A 117 10.11 10.12 -6.58
C ASN A 117 11.07 9.31 -5.70
N LEU A 118 11.31 9.75 -4.47
CA LEU A 118 12.21 9.10 -3.50
C LEU A 118 11.57 7.89 -2.81
N THR A 119 10.24 7.83 -2.80
CA THR A 119 9.46 6.80 -2.11
C THR A 119 8.46 6.13 -3.05
N PRO A 120 8.93 5.42 -4.10
CA PRO A 120 8.05 4.83 -5.11
C PRO A 120 7.25 3.62 -4.61
N LEU A 121 7.59 3.04 -3.44
CA LEU A 121 6.83 1.94 -2.86
C LEU A 121 5.60 2.48 -2.12
N THR A 122 4.41 2.21 -2.66
CA THR A 122 3.11 2.65 -2.12
C THR A 122 2.32 1.51 -1.45
N PHE A 123 2.97 0.67 -0.65
CA PHE A 123 2.32 -0.44 0.05
C PHE A 123 2.31 -0.20 1.57
N GLY A 124 1.14 0.08 2.14
CA GLY A 124 0.98 0.42 3.57
C GLY A 124 1.56 1.80 3.98
N GLY A 125 2.12 2.55 3.04
CA GLY A 125 2.77 3.85 3.24
C GLY A 125 3.61 4.25 2.02
N PHE A 126 4.48 5.25 2.19
CA PHE A 126 5.42 5.71 1.16
C PHE A 126 6.84 5.38 1.59
N PHE A 127 7.48 4.44 0.91
CA PHE A 127 8.81 3.97 1.30
C PHE A 127 9.79 3.99 0.13
N SER A 128 11.06 4.24 0.45
CA SER A 128 12.15 4.12 -0.49
C SER A 128 12.55 2.66 -0.66
N VAL A 129 12.95 2.32 -1.88
CA VAL A 129 13.57 1.03 -2.23
C VAL A 129 15.03 1.20 -2.63
N ASP A 130 15.59 2.40 -2.44
CA ASP A 130 17.03 2.64 -2.47
C ASP A 130 17.68 1.78 -1.38
N PRO A 131 18.68 0.93 -1.69
CA PRO A 131 19.40 0.16 -0.70
C PRO A 131 19.93 0.97 0.49
N ALA A 132 20.29 2.25 0.30
CA ALA A 132 20.76 3.13 1.37
C ALA A 132 19.64 3.56 2.34
N TYR A 133 18.39 3.60 1.85
CA TYR A 133 17.24 4.12 2.58
C TYR A 133 16.06 3.14 2.58
N LEU A 134 16.32 1.85 2.38
CA LEU A 134 15.29 0.83 2.20
C LEU A 134 14.30 0.83 3.36
N GLY A 135 13.01 0.93 3.03
CA GLY A 135 11.93 0.93 4.02
C GLY A 135 11.78 2.24 4.81
N LYS A 136 12.52 3.30 4.45
CA LYS A 136 12.38 4.64 5.04
C LYS A 136 11.51 5.53 4.17
N THR A 137 10.81 6.47 4.80
CA THR A 137 10.20 7.59 4.08
C THR A 137 11.29 8.65 3.88
N VAL A 138 11.71 8.90 2.64
CA VAL A 138 12.81 9.82 2.35
C VAL A 138 12.25 11.14 1.84
N TYR A 139 12.61 12.24 2.50
CA TYR A 139 12.26 13.59 2.09
C TYR A 139 13.49 14.31 1.55
N ALA A 140 13.34 15.01 0.43
CA ALA A 140 14.25 16.04 0.00
C ALA A 140 13.79 17.38 0.58
N CYS A 141 14.65 18.05 1.35
CA CYS A 141 14.37 19.36 1.92
C CYS A 141 15.28 20.42 1.33
N SER A 142 14.71 21.58 1.03
CA SER A 142 15.47 22.73 0.51
C SER A 142 16.46 23.32 1.51
N SER A 143 16.23 23.16 2.82
CA SER A 143 17.06 23.71 3.88
C SER A 143 16.90 22.94 5.20
N GLU A 144 17.83 23.15 6.14
CA GLU A 144 17.69 22.62 7.51
C GLU A 144 16.43 23.15 8.18
N LYS A 145 16.01 24.40 7.87
CA LYS A 145 14.78 24.96 8.44
C LYS A 145 13.53 24.24 7.92
N ALA A 146 13.49 23.90 6.64
CA ALA A 146 12.40 23.10 6.09
C ALA A 146 12.34 21.72 6.75
N LYS A 147 13.50 21.09 6.99
CA LYS A 147 13.61 19.82 7.71
C LYS A 147 13.10 19.92 9.15
N GLU A 148 13.47 20.95 9.90
CA GLU A 148 12.93 21.18 11.25
C GLU A 148 11.42 21.26 11.23
N ASN A 149 10.85 22.07 10.32
CA ASN A 149 9.40 22.23 10.19
C ASN A 149 8.71 20.91 9.82
N LEU A 150 9.32 20.11 8.94
CA LEU A 150 8.82 18.77 8.59
C LEU A 150 8.79 17.87 9.82
N LEU A 151 9.90 17.75 10.56
CA LEU A 151 9.99 16.86 11.72
C LEU A 151 9.02 17.29 12.83
N VAL A 152 8.83 18.59 13.03
CA VAL A 152 7.77 19.11 13.90
C VAL A 152 6.41 18.67 13.38
N GLY A 153 6.10 18.89 12.10
CA GLY A 153 4.84 18.49 11.47
C GLY A 153 4.52 16.99 11.57
N LEU A 154 5.51 16.12 11.39
CA LEU A 154 5.35 14.67 11.50
C LEU A 154 5.06 14.21 12.93
N ASN A 155 5.54 14.96 13.94
CA ASN A 155 5.25 14.70 15.34
C ASN A 155 3.88 15.23 15.80
N ILE A 156 3.13 15.95 14.95
CA ILE A 156 1.83 16.53 15.31
C ILE A 156 0.65 15.55 15.18
N ASN A 157 0.79 14.37 14.53
CA ASN A 157 -0.38 13.59 14.07
C ASN A 157 -0.66 12.23 14.75
N SER A 158 -1.82 12.18 15.44
CA SER A 158 -3.05 11.39 15.16
C SER A 158 -3.12 9.87 15.31
N TYR A 159 -2.04 9.19 15.70
CA TYR A 159 -2.10 7.74 15.89
C TYR A 159 -2.21 7.37 17.37
N SER A 160 -3.29 6.68 17.73
CA SER A 160 -3.37 5.96 18.99
C SER A 160 -2.80 4.56 18.80
N THR A 161 -1.86 4.15 19.65
CA THR A 161 -1.50 2.75 19.73
C THR A 161 -2.59 2.02 20.50
N ILE A 162 -3.08 0.91 19.96
CA ILE A 162 -4.07 0.08 20.64
C ILE A 162 -3.41 -1.16 21.23
N ALA A 163 -3.75 -1.48 22.48
CA ALA A 163 -3.49 -2.78 23.06
C ALA A 163 -4.63 -3.72 22.66
N GLY A 164 -4.34 -4.79 21.92
CA GLY A 164 -5.34 -5.72 21.40
C GLY A 164 -5.27 -5.87 19.88
N SER A 165 -6.23 -6.59 19.30
CA SER A 165 -6.30 -6.83 17.86
C SER A 165 -7.23 -5.81 17.20
N VAL A 166 -6.72 -5.04 16.24
CA VAL A 166 -7.54 -4.12 15.44
C VAL A 166 -8.66 -4.86 14.69
N ALA A 167 -8.45 -6.13 14.35
CA ALA A 167 -9.48 -6.97 13.75
C ALA A 167 -10.67 -7.17 14.71
N THR A 168 -10.43 -7.24 16.01
CA THR A 168 -11.48 -7.31 17.04
C THR A 168 -12.17 -5.96 17.22
N ASP A 169 -11.42 -4.87 17.29
CA ASP A 169 -11.99 -3.52 17.45
C ASP A 169 -12.79 -3.05 16.22
N MET A 170 -12.49 -3.62 15.05
CA MET A 170 -13.14 -3.31 13.76
C MET A 170 -13.98 -4.47 13.22
N ALA A 171 -14.49 -5.34 14.12
CA ALA A 171 -15.15 -6.59 13.77
C ALA A 171 -16.31 -6.45 12.76
N THR A 172 -17.08 -5.35 12.81
CA THR A 172 -18.17 -5.11 11.84
C THR A 172 -17.64 -4.96 10.42
N ASN A 173 -16.59 -4.17 10.24
CA ASN A 173 -15.97 -3.99 8.93
C ASN A 173 -15.22 -5.24 8.49
N LEU A 174 -14.60 -5.97 9.43
CA LEU A 174 -14.02 -7.28 9.13
C LEU A 174 -15.09 -8.24 8.58
N ALA A 175 -16.24 -8.36 9.25
CA ALA A 175 -17.34 -9.19 8.80
C ALA A 175 -17.87 -8.76 7.42
N TYR A 176 -17.97 -7.45 7.17
CA TYR A 176 -18.29 -6.90 5.86
C TYR A 176 -17.27 -7.33 4.79
N GLN A 177 -15.96 -7.17 5.05
CA GLN A 177 -14.90 -7.54 4.10
C GLN A 177 -14.86 -9.05 3.83
N GLN A 178 -15.05 -9.88 4.87
CA GLN A 178 -15.16 -11.34 4.73
C GLN A 178 -16.36 -11.71 3.85
N LYS A 179 -17.52 -11.08 4.06
CA LYS A 179 -18.70 -11.29 3.20
C LYS A 179 -18.45 -10.83 1.77
N LEU A 180 -17.90 -9.62 1.59
CA LEU A 180 -17.60 -9.03 0.29
C LEU A 180 -16.66 -9.91 -0.53
N THR A 181 -15.62 -10.44 0.11
CA THR A 181 -14.64 -11.31 -0.55
C THR A 181 -15.12 -12.74 -0.76
N ALA A 182 -16.19 -13.17 -0.08
CA ALA A 182 -16.87 -14.45 -0.30
C ALA A 182 -17.86 -14.41 -1.48
N VAL A 183 -18.26 -13.24 -1.97
CA VAL A 183 -19.23 -13.12 -3.07
C VAL A 183 -18.59 -13.57 -4.38
N SER A 184 -19.16 -14.61 -4.98
CA SER A 184 -18.70 -15.15 -6.27
C SER A 184 -18.71 -14.13 -7.42
N ALA A 185 -19.66 -13.18 -7.39
CA ALA A 185 -19.77 -12.08 -8.36
C ALA A 185 -18.60 -11.08 -8.29
N SER A 186 -17.85 -11.04 -7.18
CA SER A 186 -16.67 -10.19 -7.04
C SER A 186 -15.43 -10.76 -7.72
N ASN A 187 -15.53 -11.95 -8.33
CA ASN A 187 -14.49 -12.62 -9.13
C ASN A 187 -13.17 -12.92 -8.40
N PHE A 188 -13.13 -12.76 -7.08
CA PHE A 188 -12.05 -13.25 -6.24
C PHE A 188 -12.22 -14.77 -6.14
N LYS A 189 -11.38 -15.55 -6.81
CA LYS A 189 -11.53 -17.03 -6.87
C LYS A 189 -11.16 -17.74 -5.54
N TRP A 190 -11.18 -17.01 -4.42
CA TRP A 190 -11.05 -17.56 -3.08
C TRP A 190 -12.27 -18.43 -2.73
N THR A 191 -12.06 -19.41 -1.86
CA THR A 191 -13.17 -20.21 -1.33
C THR A 191 -13.96 -19.39 -0.30
N ALA A 192 -15.25 -19.68 -0.13
CA ALA A 192 -16.06 -19.04 0.90
C ALA A 192 -15.51 -19.29 2.32
N ASP A 193 -14.91 -20.45 2.56
CA ASP A 193 -14.24 -20.78 3.83
C ASP A 193 -13.01 -19.88 4.08
N ALA A 194 -12.17 -19.67 3.05
CA ALA A 194 -11.01 -18.78 3.16
C ALA A 194 -11.42 -17.32 3.38
N ALA A 195 -12.47 -16.86 2.68
CA ALA A 195 -13.03 -15.53 2.85
C ALA A 195 -13.62 -15.33 4.25
N ALA A 196 -14.34 -16.33 4.79
CA ALA A 196 -14.88 -16.29 6.14
C ALA A 196 -13.80 -16.29 7.24
N LYS A 197 -12.62 -16.84 6.95
CA LYS A 197 -11.43 -16.79 7.82
C LYS A 197 -10.58 -15.54 7.61
N GLY A 198 -11.03 -14.60 6.79
CA GLY A 198 -10.26 -13.41 6.46
C GLY A 198 -9.87 -12.61 7.70
N ARG A 199 -8.68 -12.01 7.70
CA ARG A 199 -8.14 -11.23 8.81
C ARG A 199 -7.26 -10.09 8.33
N LEU A 200 -6.97 -9.14 9.21
CA LEU A 200 -5.92 -8.16 8.95
C LEU A 200 -4.57 -8.88 8.80
N ILE A 201 -3.77 -8.47 7.82
CA ILE A 201 -2.39 -8.96 7.63
C ILE A 201 -1.57 -8.76 8.92
N ASN A 202 -0.63 -9.64 9.25
CA ASN A 202 0.20 -9.47 10.46
C ASN A 202 1.58 -8.83 10.16
N VAL A 203 2.31 -8.42 11.20
CA VAL A 203 3.60 -7.71 11.02
C VAL A 203 4.65 -8.58 10.34
N THR A 204 4.65 -9.89 10.60
CA THR A 204 5.58 -10.83 9.96
C THR A 204 5.33 -10.92 8.46
N GLU A 205 4.07 -11.06 8.05
CA GLU A 205 3.65 -11.09 6.64
C GLU A 205 3.95 -9.77 5.94
N LEU A 206 3.63 -8.65 6.60
CA LEU A 206 3.96 -7.32 6.09
C LEU A 206 5.47 -7.14 5.90
N THR A 207 6.27 -7.64 6.85
CA THR A 207 7.74 -7.60 6.75
C THR A 207 8.25 -8.47 5.60
N THR A 208 7.64 -9.64 5.40
CA THR A 208 7.95 -10.55 4.29
C THR A 208 7.68 -9.87 2.94
N VAL A 209 6.49 -9.28 2.77
CA VAL A 209 6.14 -8.50 1.56
C VAL A 209 7.03 -7.26 1.41
N GLY A 210 7.36 -6.58 2.51
CA GLY A 210 8.24 -5.41 2.50
C GLY A 210 9.64 -5.69 1.95
N LYS A 211 10.18 -6.90 2.15
CA LYS A 211 11.45 -7.32 1.53
C LYS A 211 11.37 -7.42 -0.01
N SER A 212 10.17 -7.55 -0.56
CA SER A 212 9.89 -7.54 -2.00
C SER A 212 9.60 -6.14 -2.54
N GLY A 213 9.96 -5.08 -1.81
CA GLY A 213 9.66 -3.69 -2.17
C GLY A 213 10.00 -3.30 -3.61
N ALA A 214 11.18 -3.69 -4.12
CA ALA A 214 11.56 -3.41 -5.51
C ALA A 214 10.64 -4.11 -6.53
N THR A 215 10.19 -5.33 -6.23
CA THR A 215 9.24 -6.08 -7.06
C THR A 215 7.85 -5.45 -7.02
N ILE A 216 7.42 -4.92 -5.87
CA ILE A 216 6.15 -4.18 -5.75
C ILE A 216 6.21 -2.88 -6.55
N VAL A 217 7.33 -2.16 -6.54
CA VAL A 217 7.52 -0.96 -7.39
C VAL A 217 7.44 -1.32 -8.88
N ALA A 218 8.05 -2.44 -9.28
CA ALA A 218 7.93 -2.95 -10.64
C ALA A 218 6.48 -3.32 -11.00
N PHE A 219 5.78 -4.00 -10.10
CA PHE A 219 4.38 -4.36 -10.26
C PHE A 219 3.47 -3.13 -10.44
N ASN A 220 3.60 -2.13 -9.58
CA ASN A 220 2.83 -0.89 -9.65
C ASN A 220 3.15 -0.06 -10.91
N SER A 221 4.30 -0.31 -11.55
CA SER A 221 4.68 0.36 -12.79
C SER A 221 4.09 -0.28 -14.04
N ILE A 222 3.49 -1.49 -13.96
CA ILE A 222 2.97 -2.23 -15.13
C ILE A 222 1.93 -1.42 -15.90
N GLN A 223 0.93 -0.87 -15.21
CA GLN A 223 -0.14 -0.12 -15.87
C GLN A 223 0.40 1.14 -16.57
N ASN A 224 1.25 1.91 -15.90
CA ASN A 224 1.85 3.11 -16.48
C ASN A 224 2.76 2.77 -17.67
N ALA A 225 3.51 1.68 -17.58
CA ALA A 225 4.35 1.19 -18.67
C ALA A 225 3.51 0.74 -19.88
N ALA A 226 2.39 0.04 -19.64
CA ALA A 226 1.45 -0.37 -20.68
C ALA A 226 0.82 0.84 -21.38
N ILE A 227 0.34 1.84 -20.62
CA ILE A 227 -0.21 3.09 -21.17
C ILE A 227 0.83 3.84 -22.00
N ALA A 228 2.06 3.97 -21.50
CA ALA A 228 3.15 4.62 -22.23
C ALA A 228 3.48 3.88 -23.54
N ALA A 229 3.47 2.54 -23.53
CA ALA A 229 3.69 1.74 -24.73
C ALA A 229 2.57 1.91 -25.77
N VAL A 230 1.29 1.95 -25.34
CA VAL A 230 0.18 2.25 -26.24
C VAL A 230 0.34 3.64 -26.87
N GLY A 231 0.67 4.66 -26.07
CA GLY A 231 0.90 6.02 -26.56
C GLY A 231 2.04 6.13 -27.56
N ALA A 232 3.03 5.23 -27.48
CA ALA A 232 4.14 5.11 -28.42
C ALA A 232 3.86 4.18 -29.63
N GLY A 233 2.63 3.67 -29.78
CA GLY A 233 2.25 2.75 -30.86
C GLY A 233 2.69 1.30 -30.66
N ASN A 234 3.27 0.95 -29.50
CA ASN A 234 3.71 -0.41 -29.17
C ASN A 234 2.60 -1.21 -28.46
N VAL A 235 1.53 -1.53 -29.20
CA VAL A 235 0.37 -2.27 -28.66
C VAL A 235 0.75 -3.68 -28.19
N ALA A 236 1.61 -4.38 -28.93
CA ALA A 236 2.06 -5.73 -28.56
C ALA A 236 2.82 -5.73 -27.23
N GLY A 237 3.70 -4.73 -27.02
CA GLY A 237 4.41 -4.55 -25.76
C GLY A 237 3.50 -4.18 -24.60
N ALA A 238 2.46 -3.37 -24.83
CA ALA A 238 1.46 -3.06 -23.81
C ALA A 238 0.68 -4.30 -23.36
N LEU A 239 0.32 -5.20 -24.29
CA LEU A 239 -0.32 -6.48 -23.97
C LEU A 239 0.63 -7.40 -23.20
N ALA A 240 1.90 -7.48 -23.60
CA ALA A 240 2.91 -8.27 -22.90
C ALA A 240 3.16 -7.78 -21.46
N ALA A 241 3.10 -6.47 -21.21
CA ALA A 241 3.26 -5.89 -19.88
C ALA A 241 2.23 -6.43 -18.87
N ALA A 242 1.01 -6.76 -19.30
CA ALA A 242 0.00 -7.37 -18.43
C ALA A 242 0.46 -8.74 -17.89
N SER A 243 1.20 -9.52 -18.69
CA SER A 243 1.77 -10.82 -18.27
C SER A 243 2.98 -10.67 -17.34
N CYS A 244 3.62 -9.49 -17.29
CA CYS A 244 4.77 -9.24 -16.43
C CYS A 244 4.44 -9.42 -14.93
N ALA A 245 3.21 -9.14 -14.51
CA ALA A 245 2.76 -9.32 -13.12
C ALA A 245 2.96 -10.75 -12.64
N LYS A 246 2.54 -11.72 -13.47
CA LYS A 246 2.69 -13.16 -13.19
C LYS A 246 4.16 -13.57 -13.16
N ASP A 247 4.96 -13.09 -14.11
CA ASP A 247 6.39 -13.42 -14.19
C ASP A 247 7.17 -12.86 -13.00
N LEU A 248 6.88 -11.62 -12.58
CA LEU A 248 7.46 -11.01 -11.38
C LEU A 248 7.13 -11.83 -10.14
N LEU A 249 5.85 -12.19 -9.96
CA LEU A 249 5.40 -12.94 -8.79
C LEU A 249 6.03 -14.33 -8.74
N ALA A 250 6.16 -15.02 -9.88
CA ALA A 250 6.78 -16.33 -9.97
C ALA A 250 8.28 -16.35 -9.61
N LYS A 251 8.96 -15.18 -9.62
CA LYS A 251 10.36 -15.04 -9.18
C LYS A 251 10.53 -14.69 -7.71
N GLU A 252 9.45 -14.37 -7.00
CA GLU A 252 9.51 -14.09 -5.57
C GLU A 252 9.51 -15.39 -4.74
N PRO A 253 10.02 -15.35 -3.50
CA PRO A 253 9.97 -16.51 -2.61
C PRO A 253 8.53 -17.01 -2.40
N GLU A 254 8.38 -18.32 -2.16
CA GLU A 254 7.07 -18.96 -2.00
C GLU A 254 6.20 -18.28 -0.93
N GLU A 255 6.80 -17.85 0.18
CA GLU A 255 6.10 -17.13 1.25
C GLU A 255 5.51 -15.80 0.79
N VAL A 256 6.22 -15.06 -0.07
CA VAL A 256 5.71 -13.81 -0.68
C VAL A 256 4.58 -14.13 -1.64
N GLN A 257 4.72 -15.21 -2.43
CA GLN A 257 3.67 -15.64 -3.34
C GLN A 257 2.38 -16.01 -2.59
N LYS A 258 2.47 -16.79 -1.51
CA LYS A 258 1.31 -17.15 -0.68
C LYS A 258 0.60 -15.92 -0.12
N ILE A 259 1.35 -14.94 0.40
CA ILE A 259 0.77 -13.69 0.90
C ILE A 259 0.09 -12.92 -0.24
N ALA A 260 0.75 -12.80 -1.39
CA ALA A 260 0.18 -12.14 -2.57
C ALA A 260 -1.10 -12.83 -3.05
N PHE A 261 -1.21 -14.15 -2.98
CA PHE A 261 -2.42 -14.88 -3.36
C PHE A 261 -3.59 -14.58 -2.42
N ALA A 262 -3.31 -14.37 -1.14
CA ALA A 262 -4.30 -14.16 -0.10
C ALA A 262 -4.68 -12.68 0.11
N LEU A 263 -3.88 -11.74 -0.39
CA LEU A 263 -4.03 -10.32 -0.08
C LEU A 263 -5.17 -9.63 -0.86
N TYR A 264 -6.03 -8.95 -0.11
CA TYR A 264 -7.03 -8.01 -0.57
C TYR A 264 -6.66 -6.59 -0.14
N ASP A 265 -6.24 -5.78 -1.11
CA ASP A 265 -5.88 -4.37 -0.95
C ASP A 265 -6.55 -3.50 -2.03
N PRO A 266 -7.81 -3.07 -1.80
CA PRO A 266 -8.56 -2.32 -2.78
C PRO A 266 -7.97 -0.94 -3.07
N ALA A 267 -7.23 -0.34 -2.12
CA ALA A 267 -6.62 0.98 -2.30
C ALA A 267 -5.54 0.99 -3.38
N ASN A 268 -4.79 -0.12 -3.51
CA ASN A 268 -3.77 -0.30 -4.53
C ASN A 268 -4.26 -1.14 -5.73
N ASN A 269 -5.58 -1.40 -5.82
CA ASN A 269 -6.17 -2.33 -6.78
C ASN A 269 -5.52 -3.73 -6.78
N PHE A 270 -4.85 -4.11 -5.70
CA PHE A 270 -4.24 -5.42 -5.56
C PHE A 270 -5.26 -6.36 -4.92
N LYS A 271 -5.79 -7.27 -5.72
CA LYS A 271 -6.82 -8.21 -5.29
C LYS A 271 -6.33 -9.59 -5.71
N GLY A 272 -5.57 -10.23 -4.83
CA GLY A 272 -4.67 -11.37 -5.11
C GLY A 272 -5.27 -12.49 -5.96
N ALA A 273 -6.59 -12.67 -5.96
CA ALA A 273 -7.30 -13.71 -6.70
C ALA A 273 -8.27 -13.22 -7.80
N VAL A 274 -8.20 -11.96 -8.27
CA VAL A 274 -9.05 -11.53 -9.39
C VAL A 274 -8.65 -12.24 -10.67
N THR A 275 -9.64 -12.84 -11.33
CA THR A 275 -9.52 -13.36 -12.69
C THR A 275 -10.64 -12.75 -13.55
N GLY A 276 -10.27 -11.92 -14.54
CA GLY A 276 -11.13 -11.45 -15.64
C GLY A 276 -12.26 -10.44 -15.32
N GLY A 277 -11.91 -9.17 -15.11
CA GLY A 277 -12.79 -8.01 -15.14
C GLY A 277 -12.51 -7.05 -16.33
N PRO A 278 -13.53 -6.37 -16.89
CA PRO A 278 -13.30 -5.40 -17.96
C PRO A 278 -12.45 -4.22 -17.46
N GLY A 279 -11.25 -4.03 -18.05
CA GLY A 279 -10.36 -2.92 -17.75
C GLY A 279 -9.33 -3.15 -16.64
N ALA A 280 -9.25 -4.36 -16.05
CA ALA A 280 -8.20 -4.67 -15.09
C ALA A 280 -7.02 -5.38 -15.78
N LEU A 281 -5.90 -4.66 -15.88
CA LEU A 281 -4.63 -5.16 -16.42
C LEU A 281 -3.94 -6.21 -15.50
N VAL A 282 -4.53 -6.50 -14.33
CA VAL A 282 -3.98 -7.34 -13.23
C VAL A 282 -4.55 -8.78 -13.26
N ASP A 283 -5.50 -9.03 -14.15
CA ASP A 283 -6.47 -10.14 -14.12
C ASP A 283 -5.96 -11.56 -14.49
N SER A 284 -4.64 -11.75 -14.55
CA SER A 284 -4.01 -13.04 -14.87
C SER A 284 -2.78 -13.35 -14.00
N THR A 285 -2.62 -12.63 -12.89
CA THR A 285 -1.43 -12.73 -12.03
C THR A 285 -1.29 -14.11 -11.40
N ILE A 286 -2.40 -14.75 -11.03
CA ILE A 286 -2.41 -16.08 -10.40
C ILE A 286 -3.45 -17.00 -11.05
N THR A 287 -3.26 -18.31 -10.90
CA THR A 287 -4.21 -19.32 -11.38
C THR A 287 -5.39 -19.49 -10.41
N THR A 288 -6.52 -20.02 -10.92
CA THR A 288 -7.65 -20.41 -10.08
C THR A 288 -7.26 -21.41 -9.00
N ALA A 289 -6.39 -22.37 -9.30
CA ALA A 289 -5.92 -23.35 -8.33
C ALA A 289 -5.11 -22.69 -7.20
N GLN A 290 -4.26 -21.70 -7.52
CA GLN A 290 -3.54 -20.91 -6.51
C GLN A 290 -4.51 -20.10 -5.65
N ALA A 291 -5.52 -19.45 -6.24
CA ALA A 291 -6.56 -18.75 -5.49
C ALA A 291 -7.35 -19.68 -4.56
N GLN A 292 -7.71 -20.87 -5.03
CA GLN A 292 -8.45 -21.87 -4.25
C GLN A 292 -7.62 -22.52 -3.14
N SER A 293 -6.28 -22.47 -3.24
CA SER A 293 -5.38 -22.99 -2.20
C SER A 293 -5.24 -22.06 -0.99
N VAL A 294 -5.70 -20.82 -1.10
CA VAL A 294 -5.71 -19.85 0.00
C VAL A 294 -6.64 -20.35 1.10
N THR A 295 -6.16 -20.38 2.34
CA THR A 295 -6.91 -20.83 3.53
C THR A 295 -7.49 -19.68 4.34
N GLU A 296 -6.99 -18.46 4.16
CA GLU A 296 -7.45 -17.23 4.80
C GLU A 296 -7.17 -16.03 3.89
N VAL A 297 -8.11 -15.09 3.80
CA VAL A 297 -7.92 -13.82 3.05
C VAL A 297 -7.24 -12.79 3.96
N LEU A 298 -6.25 -12.06 3.45
CA LEU A 298 -5.50 -11.05 4.18
C LEU A 298 -5.97 -9.65 3.78
N PHE A 299 -6.43 -8.85 4.73
CA PHE A 299 -6.84 -7.46 4.49
C PHE A 299 -5.69 -6.50 4.80
N SER A 300 -5.44 -5.53 3.91
CA SER A 300 -4.39 -4.50 4.10
C SER A 300 -4.76 -3.46 5.16
N SER A 301 -6.06 -3.22 5.36
CA SER A 301 -6.61 -2.27 6.32
C SER A 301 -8.04 -2.66 6.72
N LEU A 302 -8.45 -2.19 7.89
CA LEU A 302 -9.83 -2.24 8.35
C LEU A 302 -10.25 -0.84 8.78
N THR A 303 -11.54 -0.56 8.75
CA THR A 303 -12.09 0.76 9.11
C THR A 303 -13.30 0.63 10.01
N CYS A 304 -13.58 1.62 10.84
CA CYS A 304 -14.84 1.72 11.56
C CYS A 304 -15.15 3.20 11.82
N GLN A 305 -16.35 3.52 12.31
CA GLN A 305 -16.77 4.90 12.57
C GLN A 305 -17.18 5.13 14.03
N TYR A 306 -17.00 6.38 14.47
CA TYR A 306 -17.30 6.94 15.79
C TYR A 306 -18.21 8.16 15.65
N GLY A 307 -19.01 8.44 16.68
CA GLY A 307 -19.85 9.63 16.74
C GLY A 307 -21.32 9.31 16.52
N ASP A 308 -22.09 10.27 15.99
CA ASP A 308 -23.49 10.07 15.59
C ASP A 308 -23.57 9.27 14.30
N PHE A 309 -23.17 8.00 14.43
CA PHE A 309 -23.28 7.04 13.36
C PHE A 309 -24.68 6.46 13.39
N ASP A 310 -25.54 6.96 12.50
CA ASP A 310 -26.83 6.34 12.23
C ASP A 310 -26.60 4.97 11.56
N GLU A 311 -26.58 3.93 12.39
CA GLU A 311 -26.47 2.54 11.93
C GLU A 311 -27.61 2.15 10.99
N GLU A 312 -28.72 2.90 11.00
CA GLU A 312 -29.88 2.63 10.18
C GLU A 312 -29.86 3.34 8.82
N ALA A 313 -29.01 4.35 8.65
CA ALA A 313 -28.85 5.08 7.40
C ALA A 313 -28.46 4.14 6.24
N THR A 314 -29.17 4.25 5.11
CA THR A 314 -28.96 3.39 3.93
C THR A 314 -27.57 3.52 3.33
N GLY A 315 -26.90 4.67 3.48
CA GLY A 315 -25.52 4.87 3.02
C GLY A 315 -24.48 4.05 3.80
N ASN A 316 -24.83 3.54 4.98
CA ASN A 316 -23.97 2.75 5.85
C ASN A 316 -24.18 1.23 5.68
N LYS A 317 -25.06 0.86 4.75
CA LYS A 317 -25.45 -0.51 4.47
C LYS A 317 -25.27 -0.80 2.98
N GLN A 318 -24.88 -2.03 2.65
CA GLN A 318 -24.75 -2.47 1.28
C GLN A 318 -25.38 -3.84 1.08
N THR A 319 -25.85 -4.11 -0.13
CA THR A 319 -26.19 -5.47 -0.53
C THR A 319 -24.91 -6.20 -0.91
N VAL A 320 -24.63 -7.32 -0.25
CA VAL A 320 -23.46 -8.16 -0.48
C VAL A 320 -23.95 -9.54 -0.93
N GLY A 321 -23.76 -9.85 -2.21
CA GLY A 321 -24.35 -11.05 -2.82
C GLY A 321 -25.88 -10.98 -2.76
N THR A 322 -26.51 -11.93 -2.05
CA THR A 322 -27.96 -11.97 -1.83
C THR A 322 -28.39 -11.35 -0.50
N GLU A 323 -27.44 -10.98 0.37
CA GLU A 323 -27.75 -10.40 1.67
C GLU A 323 -27.92 -8.88 1.53
N ALA A 324 -29.13 -8.38 1.84
CA ALA A 324 -29.41 -6.96 1.90
C ALA A 324 -29.02 -6.38 3.28
N ASN A 325 -28.81 -5.07 3.34
CA ASN A 325 -28.59 -4.32 4.58
C ASN A 325 -27.34 -4.73 5.38
N VAL A 326 -26.27 -5.22 4.72
CA VAL A 326 -25.01 -5.55 5.39
C VAL A 326 -24.32 -4.25 5.81
N LYS A 327 -24.06 -4.10 7.12
CA LYS A 327 -23.38 -2.92 7.68
C LYS A 327 -21.93 -2.85 7.17
N ILE A 328 -21.55 -1.71 6.59
CA ILE A 328 -20.21 -1.48 6.01
C ILE A 328 -19.24 -0.99 7.10
N ASN A 329 -19.73 -0.09 7.95
CA ASN A 329 -19.04 0.48 9.09
C ASN A 329 -19.86 0.16 10.34
N GLY A 330 -19.22 -0.25 11.43
CA GLY A 330 -19.85 -0.34 12.74
C GLY A 330 -19.35 0.77 13.65
N THR A 331 -19.97 0.87 14.83
CA THR A 331 -19.43 1.67 15.94
C THR A 331 -18.14 1.05 16.44
N CYS A 332 -17.05 1.78 16.34
CA CYS A 332 -15.80 1.40 17.00
C CYS A 332 -15.96 1.49 18.55
N PRO A 333 -15.08 0.85 19.36
CA PRO A 333 -15.19 0.88 20.83
C PRO A 333 -15.16 2.31 21.39
N ALA A 334 -16.14 2.69 22.23
CA ALA A 334 -16.37 4.06 22.70
C ALA A 334 -15.17 4.79 23.35
N THR A 335 -14.14 4.07 23.77
CA THR A 335 -12.92 4.61 24.36
C THR A 335 -11.70 4.13 23.58
N TYR A 336 -11.11 4.99 22.76
CA TYR A 336 -9.70 4.85 22.40
C TYR A 336 -8.82 5.58 23.41
N PRO A 337 -7.63 5.05 23.74
CA PRO A 337 -6.66 5.79 24.52
C PRO A 337 -6.24 7.02 23.72
N LYS A 338 -6.70 8.19 24.16
CA LYS A 338 -6.12 9.47 23.74
C LYS A 338 -4.78 9.59 24.45
N TYR A 339 -3.69 9.45 23.70
CA TYR A 339 -2.38 9.95 24.11
C TYR A 339 -1.88 10.87 23.01
#